data_AF-A0A495XVX7-F1
#
_entry.id   AF-A0A495XVX7-F1
#
_cell.length_a   1.000
_cell.length_b   1.000
_cell.length_c   1.000
_cell.angle_alpha   90.00
_cell.angle_beta   90.00
_cell.angle_gamma   90.00
#
_symmetry.space_group_name_H-M   'P 1'
#
loop_
_entity.id
_entity.type
_entity.pdbx_description
1 polymer ?
#
loop_
_entity_poly.entity_id
_entity_poly.type
_entity_poly.pdbx_seq_one_letter_code
_entity_poly.pdbx_strand_id
1 'polypeptide(L)'
;MDEVEYWKAQVQTRNRERLTTVTRAATAWSGVFAGLLTLFAAVTFAGGLTPVDALPGPWAGVVRTLTVLALLAALASTVLTGRASGAALSTTNDSTWDGQRDWVAGQAATAYARLRLGRALGLAAVGLVALLTVVAVVARPGAAVPTVVVVVDGTARCGELQREGDALTLGGTALTRVSSLTVVDGCP
;
A
#
# COMPACT_ATOMS: atom_id res chain seq x y z
N MET A 1 38.20 -40.12 9.49
CA MET A 1 37.55 -38.95 8.88
C MET A 1 38.40 -37.75 9.24
N ASP A 2 38.96 -37.08 8.23
CA ASP A 2 39.77 -35.89 8.45
C ASP A 2 38.91 -34.76 9.01
N GLU A 3 39.42 -34.09 10.04
CA GLU A 3 38.78 -32.96 10.71
C GLU A 3 38.36 -31.86 9.72
N VAL A 4 39.12 -31.70 8.63
CA VAL A 4 38.83 -30.75 7.54
C VAL A 4 37.56 -31.11 6.77
N GLU A 5 37.31 -32.39 6.48
CA GLU A 5 36.07 -32.82 5.83
C GLU A 5 34.85 -32.63 6.73
N TYR A 6 35.01 -32.90 8.03
CA TYR A 6 33.98 -32.67 9.04
C TYR A 6 33.57 -31.20 9.08
N TRP A 7 34.53 -30.28 9.20
CA TRP A 7 34.25 -28.83 9.22
C TRP A 7 33.69 -28.31 7.89
N LYS A 8 34.17 -28.80 6.75
CA LYS A 8 33.58 -28.47 5.42
C LYS A 8 32.12 -28.87 5.34
N ALA A 9 31.78 -30.09 5.75
CA ALA A 9 30.40 -30.58 5.76
C ALA A 9 29.53 -29.74 6.70
N GLN A 10 30.04 -29.38 7.88
CA GLN A 10 29.28 -28.62 8.87
C GLN A 10 29.04 -27.15 8.46
N VAL A 11 30.01 -26.52 7.80
CA VAL A 11 29.85 -25.18 7.20
C VAL A 11 28.84 -25.21 6.06
N GLN A 12 28.88 -26.22 5.19
CA GLN A 12 27.87 -26.40 4.13
C GLN A 12 26.46 -26.57 4.71
N THR A 13 26.31 -27.38 5.76
CA THR A 13 25.02 -27.60 6.42
C THR A 13 24.49 -26.31 7.05
N ARG A 14 25.32 -25.56 7.78
CA ARG A 14 24.92 -24.26 8.37
C ARG A 14 24.55 -23.22 7.30
N ASN A 15 25.28 -23.21 6.19
CA ASN A 15 24.95 -22.31 5.07
C ASN A 15 23.62 -22.69 4.42
N ARG A 16 23.33 -23.99 4.25
CA ARG A 16 22.02 -24.47 3.77
C ARG A 16 20.88 -24.08 4.71
N GLU A 17 21.04 -24.24 6.02
CA GLU A 17 20.02 -23.84 7.00
C GLU A 17 19.75 -22.33 7.03
N ARG A 18 20.78 -21.51 6.89
CA ARG A 18 20.62 -20.06 6.79
C ARG A 18 19.91 -19.67 5.50
N LEU A 19 20.27 -20.28 4.38
CA LEU A 19 19.63 -20.04 3.09
C LEU A 19 18.16 -20.46 3.06
N THR A 20 17.81 -21.60 3.65
CA THR A 20 16.40 -22.06 3.76
C THR A 20 15.57 -21.13 4.63
N THR A 21 16.15 -20.60 5.71
CA THR A 21 15.48 -19.61 6.57
C THR A 21 15.23 -18.30 5.82
N VAL A 22 16.22 -17.80 5.08
CA VAL A 22 16.10 -16.57 4.27
C VAL A 22 15.10 -16.75 3.12
N THR A 23 15.12 -17.89 2.43
CA THR A 23 14.13 -18.17 1.36
C THR A 23 12.73 -18.30 1.93
N ARG A 24 12.51 -19.01 3.05
CA ARG A 24 11.20 -19.05 3.71
C ARG A 24 10.70 -17.66 4.11
N ALA A 25 11.58 -16.83 4.68
CA ALA A 25 11.24 -15.46 5.01
C ALA A 25 10.89 -14.64 3.76
N ALA A 26 11.67 -14.76 2.68
CA ALA A 26 11.40 -14.05 1.43
C ALA A 26 10.09 -14.50 0.76
N THR A 27 9.78 -15.80 0.78
CA THR A 27 8.50 -16.33 0.28
C THR A 27 7.33 -15.83 1.11
N ALA A 28 7.46 -15.82 2.45
CA ALA A 28 6.44 -15.28 3.34
C ALA A 28 6.20 -13.78 3.07
N TRP A 29 7.27 -13.00 2.91
CA TRP A 29 7.18 -11.58 2.57
C TRP A 29 6.55 -11.35 1.17
N SER A 30 6.89 -12.18 0.18
CA SER A 30 6.29 -12.10 -1.15
C SER A 30 4.78 -12.37 -1.12
N GLY A 31 4.34 -13.33 -0.28
CA GLY A 31 2.92 -13.60 -0.05
C GLY A 31 2.17 -12.41 0.56
N VAL A 32 2.78 -11.74 1.54
CA VAL A 32 2.22 -10.52 2.16
C VAL A 32 2.05 -9.42 1.11
N PHE A 33 3.06 -9.17 0.27
CA PHE A 33 2.96 -8.14 -0.77
C PHE A 33 1.95 -8.50 -1.87
N ALA A 34 1.86 -9.77 -2.27
CA ALA A 34 0.82 -10.23 -3.19
C ALA A 34 -0.58 -10.01 -2.61
N GLY A 35 -0.76 -10.30 -1.31
CA GLY A 35 -2.00 -10.01 -0.59
C GLY A 35 -2.32 -8.52 -0.56
N LEU A 36 -1.34 -7.68 -0.24
CA LEU A 36 -1.49 -6.21 -0.24
C LEU A 36 -1.82 -5.66 -1.63
N LEU A 37 -1.17 -6.12 -2.69
CA LEU A 37 -1.45 -5.71 -4.05
C LEU A 37 -2.84 -6.18 -4.49
N THR A 38 -3.26 -7.38 -4.10
CA THR A 38 -4.59 -7.90 -4.38
C THR A 38 -5.65 -7.08 -3.66
N LEU A 39 -5.43 -6.77 -2.37
CA LEU A 39 -6.31 -5.90 -1.60
C LEU A 39 -6.38 -4.50 -2.21
N PHE A 40 -5.24 -3.93 -2.58
CA PHE A 40 -5.18 -2.63 -3.23
C PHE A 40 -5.96 -2.64 -4.56
N ALA A 41 -5.75 -3.65 -5.41
CA ALA A 41 -6.50 -3.82 -6.64
C ALA A 41 -8.01 -3.94 -6.36
N ALA A 42 -8.41 -4.76 -5.39
CA ALA A 42 -9.80 -4.92 -5.00
C ALA A 42 -10.43 -3.59 -4.54
N VAL A 43 -9.74 -2.83 -3.69
CA VAL A 43 -10.20 -1.51 -3.23
C VAL A 43 -10.29 -0.51 -4.41
N THR A 44 -9.31 -0.54 -5.31
CA THR A 44 -9.27 0.37 -6.48
C THR A 44 -10.41 0.08 -7.46
N PHE A 45 -10.74 -1.20 -7.68
CA PHE A 45 -11.85 -1.60 -8.56
C PHE A 45 -13.22 -1.46 -7.89
N ALA A 46 -13.35 -1.76 -6.60
CA ALA A 46 -14.63 -1.70 -5.89
C ALA A 46 -15.05 -0.27 -5.54
N GLY A 47 -14.10 0.61 -5.20
CA GLY A 47 -14.36 2.02 -4.89
C GLY A 47 -14.32 2.96 -6.09
N GLY A 48 -13.75 2.51 -7.22
CA GLY A 48 -13.39 3.38 -8.33
C GLY A 48 -12.23 4.33 -7.98
N LEU A 49 -11.57 4.90 -9.00
CA LEU A 49 -10.62 6.02 -8.82
C LEU A 49 -11.34 7.35 -8.54
N THR A 50 -12.66 7.36 -8.63
CA THR A 50 -13.57 8.48 -8.38
C THR A 50 -13.34 9.24 -7.06
N PRO A 51 -12.92 8.62 -5.94
CA PRO A 51 -12.61 9.37 -4.71
C PRO A 51 -11.37 10.25 -4.85
N VAL A 52 -10.43 9.89 -5.74
CA VAL A 52 -9.20 10.66 -5.95
C VAL A 52 -9.48 11.87 -6.85
N ASP A 53 -10.34 11.70 -7.86
CA ASP A 53 -10.76 12.79 -8.75
C ASP A 53 -11.75 13.76 -8.05
N ALA A 54 -12.42 13.29 -6.99
CA ALA A 54 -13.28 14.12 -6.15
C ALA A 54 -12.51 14.95 -5.09
N LEU A 55 -11.19 14.77 -4.96
CA LEU A 55 -10.39 15.56 -4.03
C LEU A 55 -10.23 16.99 -4.57
N PRO A 56 -10.55 18.03 -3.77
CA PRO A 56 -10.40 19.40 -4.21
C PRO A 56 -8.92 19.79 -4.38
N GLY A 57 -8.57 20.32 -5.55
CA GLY A 57 -7.32 21.05 -5.81
C GLY A 57 -6.04 20.18 -5.83
N PRO A 58 -4.91 20.67 -5.24
CA PRO A 58 -3.59 20.05 -5.39
C PRO A 58 -3.46 18.68 -4.70
N TRP A 59 -4.38 18.34 -3.79
CA TRP A 59 -4.35 17.10 -3.01
C TRP A 59 -4.50 15.84 -3.86
N ALA A 60 -5.27 15.90 -4.96
CA ALA A 60 -5.38 14.79 -5.91
C ALA A 60 -4.02 14.43 -6.51
N GLY A 61 -3.21 15.44 -6.86
CA GLY A 61 -1.85 15.26 -7.38
C GLY A 61 -0.90 14.67 -6.33
N VAL A 62 -0.97 15.15 -5.08
CA VAL A 62 -0.15 14.65 -3.98
C VAL A 62 -0.48 13.18 -3.66
N VAL A 63 -1.76 12.83 -3.54
CA VAL A 63 -2.20 11.46 -3.28
C VAL A 63 -1.75 10.52 -4.39
N ARG A 64 -1.90 10.93 -5.66
CA ARG A 64 -1.48 10.13 -6.81
C ARG A 64 0.04 9.89 -6.83
N THR A 65 0.83 10.94 -6.61
CA THR A 65 2.31 10.83 -6.58
C THR A 65 2.81 9.98 -5.42
N LEU A 66 2.27 10.17 -4.21
CA LEU A 66 2.60 9.34 -3.05
C LEU A 66 2.24 7.87 -3.27
N THR A 67 1.09 7.59 -3.89
CA THR A 67 0.66 6.22 -4.18
C THR A 67 1.61 5.53 -5.15
N VAL A 68 2.02 6.21 -6.23
CA VAL A 68 2.99 5.68 -7.19
C VAL A 68 4.34 5.44 -6.51
N LEU A 69 4.83 6.38 -5.70
CA LEU A 69 6.09 6.21 -4.96
C LEU A 69 6.03 5.03 -3.97
N ALA A 70 4.93 4.87 -3.24
CA ALA A 70 4.74 3.75 -2.33
C ALA A 70 4.77 2.41 -3.07
N LEU A 71 4.12 2.33 -4.23
CA LEU A 71 4.09 1.13 -5.06
C LEU A 71 5.47 0.78 -5.61
N LEU A 72 6.22 1.77 -6.13
CA LEU A 72 7.58 1.59 -6.62
C LEU A 72 8.53 1.15 -5.50
N ALA A 73 8.43 1.75 -4.31
CA ALA A 73 9.21 1.36 -3.15
C ALA A 73 8.91 -0.08 -2.69
N ALA A 74 7.62 -0.48 -2.68
CA ALA A 74 7.20 -1.84 -2.36
C ALA A 74 7.70 -2.88 -3.38
N LEU A 75 7.63 -2.56 -4.67
CA LEU A 75 8.16 -3.41 -5.74
C LEU A 75 9.69 -3.53 -5.65
N ALA A 76 10.39 -2.42 -5.47
CA ALA A 76 11.85 -2.41 -5.31
C ALA A 76 12.28 -3.22 -4.07
N SER A 77 11.57 -3.07 -2.95
CA SER A 77 11.78 -3.88 -1.75
C SER A 77 11.59 -5.37 -2.03
N THR A 78 10.51 -5.75 -2.71
CA THR A 78 10.23 -7.14 -3.08
C THR A 78 11.33 -7.71 -3.98
N VAL A 79 11.75 -6.98 -5.01
CA VAL A 79 12.80 -7.41 -5.95
C VAL A 79 14.16 -7.53 -5.26
N LEU A 80 14.53 -6.57 -4.41
CA LEU A 80 15.80 -6.60 -3.68
C LEU A 80 15.83 -7.71 -2.64
N THR A 81 14.73 -7.94 -1.94
CA THR A 81 14.60 -9.02 -0.96
C THR A 81 14.61 -10.39 -1.66
N GLY A 82 13.91 -10.51 -2.79
CA GLY A 82 13.93 -11.69 -3.65
C GLY A 82 15.33 -11.99 -4.21
N ARG A 83 16.03 -10.98 -4.72
CA ARG A 83 17.43 -11.13 -5.16
C ARG A 83 18.39 -11.46 -4.03
N ALA A 84 18.15 -10.97 -2.82
CA ALA A 84 18.94 -11.35 -1.65
C ALA A 84 18.69 -12.82 -1.27
N SER A 85 17.46 -13.33 -1.41
CA SER A 85 17.17 -14.76 -1.19
C SER A 85 17.68 -15.67 -2.30
N GLY A 86 17.81 -15.15 -3.52
CA GLY A 86 18.30 -15.88 -4.70
C GLY A 86 19.81 -15.80 -4.92
N ALA A 87 20.59 -15.25 -3.98
CA ALA A 87 22.04 -15.34 -4.01
C ALA A 87 22.44 -16.82 -3.83
N ALA A 88 22.43 -17.56 -4.93
CA ALA A 88 22.86 -18.94 -4.98
C ALA A 88 24.32 -19.02 -4.54
N LEU A 89 24.65 -20.04 -3.75
CA LEU A 89 26.02 -20.48 -3.51
C LEU A 89 26.65 -20.83 -4.87
N SER A 90 27.16 -19.84 -5.58
CA SER A 90 28.03 -20.06 -6.72
C SER A 90 29.28 -20.75 -6.18
N THR A 91 29.61 -21.89 -6.76
CA THR A 91 30.88 -22.56 -6.49
C THR A 91 31.96 -21.67 -7.10
N THR A 92 32.75 -21.02 -6.25
CA THR A 92 33.99 -20.37 -6.68
C THR A 92 34.90 -21.44 -7.31
N ASN A 93 35.60 -21.08 -8.39
CA ASN A 93 36.63 -21.94 -8.99
C ASN A 93 37.91 -21.96 -8.15
N ASP A 94 37.97 -21.19 -7.07
CA ASP A 94 39.10 -21.16 -6.15
C ASP A 94 39.00 -22.33 -5.16
N SER A 95 39.93 -23.29 -5.28
CA SER A 95 39.99 -24.49 -4.45
C SER A 95 40.66 -24.24 -3.08
N THR A 96 41.21 -23.04 -2.89
CA THR A 96 41.84 -22.63 -1.63
C THR A 96 40.80 -22.28 -0.56
N TRP A 97 41.07 -22.69 0.68
CA TRP A 97 40.19 -22.41 1.82
C TRP A 97 40.00 -20.91 2.06
N ASP A 98 41.07 -20.13 1.93
CA ASP A 98 41.03 -18.67 2.11
C ASP A 98 40.23 -17.98 0.99
N GLY A 99 40.39 -18.40 -0.27
CA GLY A 99 39.60 -17.89 -1.40
C GLY A 99 38.10 -18.18 -1.25
N GLN A 100 37.73 -19.34 -0.72
CA GLN A 100 36.32 -19.65 -0.38
C GLN A 100 35.80 -18.79 0.76
N ARG A 101 36.60 -18.57 1.81
CA ARG A 101 36.21 -17.76 2.97
C ARG A 101 35.96 -16.30 2.58
N ASP A 102 36.86 -15.69 1.81
CA ASP A 102 36.76 -14.29 1.39
C ASP A 102 35.61 -14.08 0.41
N TRP A 103 35.40 -15.03 -0.50
CA TRP A 103 34.27 -15.00 -1.43
C TRP A 103 32.92 -15.08 -0.70
N VAL A 104 32.79 -15.98 0.28
CA VAL A 104 31.59 -16.08 1.13
C VAL A 104 31.38 -14.80 1.94
N ALA A 105 32.45 -14.21 2.49
CA ALA A 105 32.37 -12.95 3.23
C ALA A 105 31.88 -11.79 2.35
N GLY A 106 32.38 -11.67 1.12
CA GLY A 106 31.95 -10.66 0.15
C GLY A 106 30.49 -10.84 -0.30
N GLN A 107 30.08 -12.07 -0.57
CA GLN A 107 28.68 -12.38 -0.91
C GLN A 107 27.74 -12.11 0.27
N ALA A 108 28.15 -12.45 1.50
CA ALA A 108 27.38 -12.14 2.70
C ALA A 108 27.23 -10.63 2.89
N ALA A 109 28.31 -9.86 2.77
CA ALA A 109 28.27 -8.40 2.93
C ALA A 109 27.32 -7.74 1.92
N THR A 110 27.39 -8.13 0.65
CA THR A 110 26.50 -7.61 -0.40
C THR A 110 25.04 -8.05 -0.21
N ALA A 111 24.79 -9.29 0.22
CA ALA A 111 23.45 -9.76 0.56
C ALA A 111 22.86 -8.98 1.75
N TYR A 112 23.65 -8.74 2.81
CA TYR A 112 23.22 -7.93 3.96
C TYR A 112 22.93 -6.48 3.57
N ALA A 113 23.76 -5.87 2.72
CA ALA A 113 23.51 -4.51 2.24
C ALA A 113 22.20 -4.41 1.46
N ARG A 114 21.95 -5.36 0.53
CA ARG A 114 20.69 -5.44 -0.23
C ARG A 114 19.48 -5.68 0.68
N LEU A 115 19.62 -6.53 1.68
CA LEU A 115 18.56 -6.84 2.63
C LEU A 115 18.24 -5.65 3.55
N ARG A 116 19.27 -4.90 3.97
CA ARG A 116 19.10 -3.65 4.73
C ARG A 116 18.43 -2.57 3.89
N LEU A 117 18.83 -2.43 2.62
CA LEU A 117 18.19 -1.49 1.69
C LEU A 117 16.72 -1.88 1.41
N GLY A 118 16.45 -3.17 1.20
CA GLY A 118 15.11 -3.70 1.02
C GLY A 118 14.21 -3.43 2.24
N ARG A 119 14.72 -3.67 3.46
CA ARG A 119 14.02 -3.32 4.71
C ARG A 119 13.74 -1.82 4.82
N ALA A 120 14.71 -0.97 4.51
CA ALA A 120 14.53 0.48 4.55
C ALA A 120 13.45 0.94 3.55
N LEU A 121 13.47 0.43 2.32
CA LEU A 121 12.45 0.71 1.30
C LEU A 121 11.07 0.17 1.69
N GLY A 122 11.00 -1.02 2.30
CA GLY A 122 9.77 -1.58 2.83
C GLY A 122 9.16 -0.72 3.93
N LEU A 123 9.97 -0.27 4.89
CA LEU A 123 9.52 0.66 5.95
C LEU A 123 9.07 2.00 5.37
N ALA A 124 9.79 2.53 4.38
CA ALA A 124 9.40 3.75 3.69
C ALA A 124 8.05 3.59 2.98
N ALA A 125 7.80 2.45 2.31
CA ALA A 125 6.52 2.17 1.67
C ALA A 125 5.37 2.11 2.69
N VAL A 126 5.56 1.46 3.84
CA VAL A 126 4.57 1.43 4.93
C VAL A 126 4.30 2.85 5.46
N GLY A 127 5.36 3.64 5.67
CA GLY A 127 5.24 5.04 6.09
C GLY A 127 4.46 5.89 5.10
N LEU A 128 4.70 5.71 3.79
CA LEU A 128 3.95 6.41 2.74
C LEU A 128 2.47 6.02 2.71
N VAL A 129 2.16 4.74 2.88
CA VAL A 129 0.76 4.26 2.96
C VAL A 129 0.07 4.82 4.20
N ALA A 130 0.74 4.84 5.35
CA ALA A 130 0.20 5.45 6.57
C ALA A 130 -0.04 6.96 6.38
N LEU A 131 0.89 7.67 5.75
CA LEU A 131 0.73 9.09 5.42
C LEU A 131 -0.46 9.31 4.49
N LEU A 132 -0.62 8.47 3.46
CA LEU A 132 -1.76 8.50 2.55
C LEU A 132 -3.09 8.34 3.30
N THR A 133 -3.18 7.41 4.26
CA THR A 133 -4.39 7.24 5.07
C THR A 133 -4.70 8.48 5.91
N VAL A 134 -3.69 9.13 6.49
CA VAL A 134 -3.89 10.38 7.25
C VAL A 134 -4.35 11.51 6.33
N VAL A 135 -3.69 11.69 5.18
CA VAL A 135 -4.07 12.72 4.20
C VAL A 135 -5.48 12.47 3.69
N ALA A 136 -5.86 11.23 3.38
CA ALA A 136 -7.21 10.90 2.94
C ALA A 136 -8.28 11.22 4.00
N VAL A 137 -7.98 11.03 5.29
CA VAL A 137 -8.92 11.38 6.36
C VAL A 137 -9.05 12.90 6.52
N VAL A 138 -7.93 13.63 6.46
CA VAL A 138 -7.92 15.09 6.62
C VAL A 138 -8.50 15.81 5.40
N ALA A 139 -8.26 15.28 4.21
CA ALA A 139 -8.71 15.86 2.94
C ALA A 139 -10.12 15.39 2.53
N ARG A 140 -10.82 14.62 3.37
CA ARG A 140 -12.23 14.26 3.10
C ARG A 140 -13.02 15.56 2.91
N PRO A 141 -13.57 15.83 1.71
CA PRO A 141 -14.49 16.94 1.58
C PRO A 141 -15.63 16.68 2.57
N GLY A 142 -16.06 17.73 3.27
CA GLY A 142 -17.28 17.66 4.08
C GLY A 142 -18.39 17.08 3.19
N ALA A 143 -19.17 16.13 3.73
CA ALA A 143 -20.22 15.47 2.95
C ALA A 143 -21.01 16.54 2.20
N ALA A 144 -20.96 16.51 0.87
CA ALA A 144 -21.71 17.45 0.05
C ALA A 144 -23.17 17.33 0.50
N VAL A 145 -23.76 18.43 0.96
CA VAL A 145 -25.14 18.42 1.44
C VAL A 145 -25.99 17.99 0.24
N PRO A 146 -26.69 16.84 0.30
CA PRO A 146 -27.38 16.33 -0.86
C PRO A 146 -28.43 17.34 -1.30
N THR A 147 -28.39 17.73 -2.57
CA THR A 147 -29.46 18.52 -3.18
C THR A 147 -30.68 17.64 -3.34
N VAL A 148 -31.84 18.14 -2.92
CA VAL A 148 -33.05 17.34 -2.90
C VAL A 148 -34.17 18.11 -3.59
N VAL A 149 -34.89 17.42 -4.48
CA VAL A 149 -36.14 17.92 -5.05
C VAL A 149 -37.26 17.44 -4.14
N VAL A 150 -37.98 18.39 -3.57
CA VAL A 150 -39.13 18.14 -2.71
C VAL A 150 -40.35 18.78 -3.35
N VAL A 151 -41.43 18.01 -3.49
CA VAL A 151 -42.73 18.55 -3.93
C VAL A 151 -43.51 18.96 -2.68
N VAL A 152 -43.80 20.26 -2.56
CA VAL A 152 -44.60 20.84 -1.47
C VAL A 152 -45.78 21.56 -2.11
N ASP A 153 -46.99 21.18 -1.73
CA ASP A 153 -48.25 21.76 -2.22
C ASP A 153 -48.35 21.82 -3.75
N GLY A 154 -47.84 20.79 -4.44
CA GLY A 154 -47.86 20.68 -5.90
C GLY A 154 -46.76 21.47 -6.62
N THR A 155 -45.89 22.18 -5.89
CA THR A 155 -44.71 22.87 -6.46
C THR A 155 -43.44 22.08 -6.17
N ALA A 156 -42.66 21.76 -7.21
CA ALA A 156 -41.34 21.16 -7.05
C ALA A 156 -40.34 22.26 -6.70
N ARG A 157 -39.71 22.14 -5.53
CA ARG A 157 -38.59 22.99 -5.14
C ARG A 157 -37.33 22.17 -5.06
N CYS A 158 -36.24 22.74 -5.54
CA CYS A 158 -34.92 22.13 -5.52
C CYS A 158 -33.98 23.01 -4.71
N GLY A 159 -33.20 22.40 -3.82
CA GLY A 159 -32.24 23.12 -3.00
C GLY A 159 -31.53 22.22 -2.01
N GLU A 160 -30.64 22.81 -1.22
CA GLU A 160 -29.98 22.13 -0.11
C GLU A 160 -30.95 21.99 1.07
N LEU A 161 -30.98 20.80 1.67
CA LEU A 161 -31.68 20.58 2.93
C LEU A 161 -30.86 21.18 4.07
N GLN A 162 -31.41 22.21 4.71
CA GLN A 162 -30.84 22.80 5.92
C GLN A 162 -31.70 22.43 7.12
N ARG A 163 -31.07 21.96 8.19
CA ARG A 163 -31.76 21.74 9.46
C ARG A 163 -31.74 23.04 10.26
N GLU A 164 -32.91 23.58 10.55
CA GLU A 164 -33.08 24.77 11.38
C GLU A 164 -33.91 24.38 12.63
N GLY A 165 -33.22 24.14 13.74
CA GLY A 165 -33.81 23.54 14.94
C GLY A 165 -34.31 22.11 14.70
N ASP A 166 -35.60 21.87 14.94
CA ASP A 166 -36.27 20.59 14.68
C ASP A 166 -37.00 20.54 13.33
N ALA A 167 -36.92 21.60 12.52
CA ALA A 167 -37.50 21.63 11.18
C ALA A 167 -36.44 21.40 10.10
N LEU A 168 -36.83 20.66 9.05
CA LEU A 168 -36.08 20.62 7.79
C LEU A 168 -36.57 21.78 6.92
N THR A 169 -35.65 22.61 6.46
CA THR A 169 -35.92 23.74 5.59
C THR A 169 -35.24 23.52 4.24
N LEU A 170 -35.88 24.02 3.18
CA LEU A 170 -35.34 24.03 1.83
C LEU A 170 -35.44 25.47 1.31
N GLY A 171 -34.29 26.14 1.14
CA GLY A 171 -34.26 27.56 0.76
C GLY A 171 -35.03 28.47 1.73
N GLY A 172 -34.92 28.25 3.04
CA GLY A 172 -35.62 29.03 4.08
C GLY A 172 -37.11 28.72 4.24
N THR A 173 -37.65 27.73 3.51
CA THR A 173 -39.05 27.30 3.67
C THR A 173 -39.11 26.01 4.49
N ALA A 174 -39.85 26.02 5.60
CA ALA A 174 -40.04 24.84 6.44
C ALA A 174 -40.88 23.77 5.73
N LEU A 175 -40.36 22.55 5.67
CA LEU A 175 -41.03 21.39 5.08
C LEU A 175 -42.00 20.80 6.12
N THR A 176 -43.30 21.12 6.00
CA THR A 176 -44.35 20.62 6.90
C THR A 176 -45.04 19.36 6.39
N ARG A 177 -45.13 19.17 5.06
CA ARG A 177 -45.73 17.98 4.44
C ARG A 177 -44.96 17.62 3.17
N VAL A 178 -44.27 16.49 3.20
CA VAL A 178 -43.45 15.98 2.08
C VAL A 178 -44.21 14.86 1.38
N SER A 179 -44.62 15.05 0.13
CA SER A 179 -45.31 14.02 -0.66
C SER A 179 -44.35 13.09 -1.40
N SER A 180 -43.21 13.61 -1.85
CA SER A 180 -42.13 12.83 -2.45
C SER A 180 -40.80 13.54 -2.22
N LEU A 181 -39.75 12.73 -2.02
CA LEU A 181 -38.38 13.20 -1.82
C LEU A 181 -37.48 12.47 -2.82
N THR A 182 -36.81 13.22 -3.69
CA THR A 182 -35.89 12.66 -4.68
C THR A 182 -34.55 13.37 -4.56
N VAL A 183 -33.50 12.61 -4.29
CA VAL A 183 -32.14 13.12 -4.26
C VAL A 183 -31.67 13.30 -5.70
N VAL A 184 -31.16 14.48 -6.03
CA VAL A 184 -30.69 14.82 -7.38
C VAL A 184 -29.29 15.40 -7.32
N ASP A 185 -28.50 15.14 -8.37
CA ASP A 185 -27.12 15.62 -8.48
C ASP A 185 -27.03 17.14 -8.73
N GLY A 186 -28.13 17.77 -9.14
CA GLY A 186 -28.20 19.22 -9.34
C GLY A 186 -29.62 19.72 -9.63
N CYS A 187 -29.86 20.99 -9.31
CA CYS A 187 -31.07 21.70 -9.67
C CYS A 187 -30.90 22.37 -11.05
N PRO A 188 -31.90 22.30 -11.94
CA PRO A 188 -31.91 23.07 -13.19
C PRO A 188 -32.04 24.58 -12.94
#